data_AF-A0A8S1R523-F1
#
_entry.id   AF-A0A8S1R523-F1
#
_cell.length_a   1.000
_cell.length_b   1.000
_cell.length_c   1.000
_cell.angle_alpha   90.00
_cell.angle_beta   90.00
_cell.angle_gamma   90.00
#
_symmetry.space_group_name_H-M   'P 1'
#
loop_
_entity.id
_entity.type
_entity.pdbx_description
1 polymer ?
#
loop_
_entity_poly.entity_id
_entity_poly.type
_entity_poly.pdbx_seq_one_letter_code
_entity_poly.pdbx_strand_id
1 'polypeptide(L)'
;MQNSDNSDDQYDEQYSDDQQESPRFLYNFRELNLQNKTLLGEIRIICKNLIYVIGLAPSLAKEELLRKPEYFGQYGQIQKLIVIQSNTFNPPSHAAYITYRNEQEASMAILVNILNQLIGL
;
A
#
# COMPACT_ATOMS: atom_id res chain seq x y z
N MET A 1 19.21 45.89 -57.02
CA MET A 1 17.97 45.16 -57.37
C MET A 1 18.09 43.76 -56.78
N GLN A 2 17.15 43.44 -55.89
CA GLN A 2 16.77 42.11 -55.38
C GLN A 2 17.84 41.29 -54.64
N ASN A 3 17.80 41.37 -53.29
CA ASN A 3 18.26 40.30 -52.40
C ASN A 3 17.14 39.27 -52.29
N SER A 4 17.41 38.07 -52.77
CA SER A 4 16.72 36.83 -52.43
C SER A 4 17.43 36.20 -51.23
N ASP A 5 16.66 35.85 -50.21
CA ASP A 5 16.90 34.82 -49.18
C ASP A 5 16.23 35.30 -47.88
N ASN A 6 14.92 35.14 -47.83
CA ASN A 6 14.14 35.13 -46.59
C ASN A 6 13.63 33.70 -46.41
N SER A 7 14.51 32.86 -45.93
CA SER A 7 14.17 31.68 -45.14
C SER A 7 14.72 31.99 -43.75
N ASP A 8 13.84 32.06 -42.76
CA ASP A 8 14.09 31.63 -41.38
C ASP A 8 12.77 31.77 -40.61
N ASP A 9 12.09 30.63 -40.53
CA ASP A 9 11.44 30.09 -39.34
C ASP A 9 10.31 30.87 -38.70
N GLN A 10 9.13 30.63 -39.25
CA GLN A 10 7.87 30.72 -38.51
C GLN A 10 7.32 29.29 -38.34
N TYR A 11 7.67 28.63 -37.24
CA TYR A 11 7.03 27.38 -36.79
C TYR A 11 6.86 27.41 -35.27
N ASP A 12 5.66 26.99 -34.84
CA ASP A 12 4.99 27.26 -33.56
C ASP A 12 5.78 26.89 -32.29
N GLU A 13 5.75 27.80 -31.30
CA GLU A 13 5.82 27.44 -29.88
C GLU A 13 4.54 26.68 -29.50
N GLN A 14 4.48 25.39 -29.83
CA GLN A 14 3.55 24.51 -29.14
C GLN A 14 4.18 24.08 -27.82
N TYR A 15 3.72 24.73 -26.76
CA TYR A 15 3.82 24.29 -25.38
C TYR A 15 3.71 22.77 -25.35
N SER A 16 4.82 22.10 -25.04
CA SER A 16 4.76 20.72 -24.61
C SER A 16 4.05 20.77 -23.28
N ASP A 17 2.74 20.54 -23.33
CA ASP A 17 1.84 20.35 -22.22
C ASP A 17 2.58 19.44 -21.23
N ASP A 18 3.03 20.02 -20.11
CA ASP A 18 3.44 19.24 -18.95
C ASP A 18 2.31 18.24 -18.80
N GLN A 19 2.61 16.95 -19.02
CA GLN A 19 1.69 15.90 -18.62
C GLN A 19 1.58 16.07 -17.11
N GLN A 20 0.62 16.89 -16.68
CA GLN A 20 0.10 16.90 -15.34
C GLN A 20 -0.42 15.48 -15.18
N GLU A 21 0.44 14.61 -14.66
CA GLU A 21 0.02 13.29 -14.19
C GLU A 21 -1.12 13.58 -13.23
N SER A 22 -2.34 13.36 -13.72
CA SER A 22 -3.55 13.53 -12.93
C SER A 22 -3.33 12.74 -11.65
N PRO A 23 -3.53 13.35 -10.47
CA PRO A 23 -3.19 12.72 -9.21
C PRO A 23 -3.88 11.35 -9.18
N ARG A 24 -3.09 10.28 -9.11
CA ARG A 24 -3.62 8.91 -9.16
C ARG A 24 -4.71 8.79 -8.10
N PHE A 25 -5.95 8.75 -8.56
CA PHE A 25 -7.10 8.80 -7.69
C PHE A 25 -7.05 7.63 -6.72
N LEU A 26 -7.30 7.94 -5.45
CA LEU A 26 -7.28 6.97 -4.37
C LEU A 26 -8.67 6.36 -4.29
N TYR A 27 -8.79 5.11 -4.72
CA TYR A 27 -10.07 4.42 -4.72
C TYR A 27 -10.18 3.48 -3.52
N ASN A 28 -11.39 3.44 -2.95
CA ASN A 28 -11.76 2.33 -2.09
C ASN A 28 -12.00 1.09 -2.96
N PHE A 29 -11.46 -0.06 -2.59
CA PHE A 29 -11.70 -1.31 -3.32
C PHE A 29 -13.19 -1.60 -3.53
N ARG A 30 -14.05 -1.18 -2.60
CA ARG A 30 -15.52 -1.36 -2.69
C ARG A 30 -16.17 -0.54 -3.82
N GLU A 31 -15.53 0.53 -4.27
CA GLU A 31 -16.08 1.48 -5.25
C GLU A 31 -15.51 1.23 -6.66
N LEU A 32 -14.55 0.32 -6.79
CA LEU A 32 -13.89 0.03 -8.07
C LEU A 32 -14.66 -1.00 -8.90
N ASN A 33 -15.10 -0.57 -10.09
CA ASN A 33 -15.52 -1.49 -11.14
C ASN A 33 -14.33 -1.83 -12.05
N LEU A 34 -13.77 -3.03 -11.85
CA LEU A 34 -12.51 -3.51 -12.47
C LEU A 34 -12.62 -3.92 -13.95
N GLN A 35 -13.73 -3.60 -14.63
CA GLN A 35 -13.96 -4.03 -16.02
C GLN A 35 -13.15 -3.24 -17.06
N ASN A 36 -12.68 -2.04 -16.74
CA ASN A 36 -11.89 -1.20 -17.64
C ASN A 36 -10.39 -1.41 -17.44
N LYS A 37 -9.78 -2.19 -18.35
CA LYS A 37 -8.34 -2.56 -18.30
C LYS A 37 -7.39 -1.38 -18.39
N THR A 38 -7.79 -0.27 -19.02
CA THR A 38 -6.99 0.95 -19.17
C THR A 38 -6.81 1.69 -17.84
N LEU A 39 -7.82 1.66 -16.97
CA LEU A 39 -7.80 2.35 -15.67
C LEU A 39 -6.91 1.64 -14.63
N LEU A 40 -6.64 0.35 -14.81
CA LEU A 40 -5.91 -0.46 -13.82
C LEU A 40 -4.47 0.03 -13.57
N GLY A 41 -3.84 0.69 -14.55
CA GLY A 41 -2.49 1.25 -14.40
C GLY A 41 -2.46 2.57 -13.62
N GLU A 42 -3.59 3.28 -13.56
CA GLU A 42 -3.68 4.62 -12.95
C GLU A 42 -4.28 4.60 -11.54
N ILE A 43 -4.98 3.53 -11.19
CA ILE A 43 -5.66 3.37 -9.91
C ILE A 43 -4.66 3.12 -8.77
N ARG A 44 -4.78 3.90 -7.69
CA ARG A 44 -4.17 3.58 -6.40
C ARG A 44 -5.27 3.13 -5.42
N ILE A 45 -5.06 2.03 -4.73
CA ILE A 45 -6.02 1.49 -3.76
C ILE A 45 -5.54 1.78 -2.34
N ILE A 46 -6.42 2.33 -1.51
CA ILE A 46 -6.15 2.52 -0.07
C ILE A 46 -6.88 1.46 0.74
N CYS A 47 -6.12 0.67 1.49
CA CYS A 47 -6.61 -0.33 2.44
C CYS A 47 -6.17 0.04 3.87
N LYS A 48 -6.93 0.89 4.56
CA LYS A 48 -6.55 1.39 5.90
C LYS A 48 -6.77 0.40 7.05
N ASN A 49 -7.49 -0.70 6.79
CA ASN A 49 -7.74 -1.78 7.75
C ASN A 49 -6.78 -2.98 7.58
N LEU A 50 -5.78 -2.86 6.71
CA LEU A 50 -4.79 -3.90 6.43
C LEU A 50 -3.47 -3.51 7.09
N ILE A 51 -2.88 -4.43 7.85
CA ILE A 51 -1.53 -4.30 8.41
C ILE A 51 -0.60 -5.33 7.78
N TYR A 52 0.67 -4.93 7.60
CA TYR A 52 1.74 -5.78 7.14
C TYR A 52 2.76 -5.94 8.27
N VAL A 53 2.92 -7.17 8.73
CA VAL A 53 3.80 -7.53 9.84
C VAL A 53 5.00 -8.27 9.29
N ILE A 54 6.21 -7.88 9.68
CA ILE A 54 7.47 -8.50 9.27
C ILE A 54 8.27 -8.94 10.49
N GLY A 55 9.29 -9.77 10.29
CA GLY A 55 10.17 -10.22 11.38
C GLY A 55 9.51 -11.26 12.29
N LEU A 56 8.47 -11.96 11.82
CA LEU A 56 7.84 -13.02 12.60
C LEU A 56 8.79 -14.22 12.70
N ALA A 57 9.04 -14.67 13.94
CA ALA A 57 9.76 -15.91 14.16
C ALA A 57 9.00 -17.09 13.51
N PRO A 58 9.70 -18.07 12.91
CA PRO A 58 9.05 -19.21 12.26
C PRO A 58 8.07 -19.98 13.14
N SER A 59 8.34 -20.06 14.44
CA SER A 59 7.45 -20.70 15.43
C SER A 59 6.12 -19.95 15.63
N LEU A 60 6.12 -18.62 15.47
CA LEU A 60 4.95 -17.76 15.66
C LEU A 60 4.15 -17.53 14.37
N ALA A 61 4.74 -17.79 13.21
CA ALA A 61 4.16 -17.54 11.89
C ALA A 61 3.09 -18.59 11.50
N LYS A 62 2.09 -18.77 12.34
CA LYS A 62 0.94 -19.65 12.11
C LYS A 62 -0.35 -18.85 12.24
N GLU A 63 -1.24 -18.98 11.26
CA GLU A 63 -2.48 -18.20 11.24
C GLU A 63 -3.32 -18.39 12.50
N GLU A 64 -3.51 -19.64 12.93
CA GLU A 64 -4.31 -19.96 14.12
C GLU A 64 -3.74 -19.33 15.39
N LEU A 65 -2.42 -19.23 15.49
CA LEU A 65 -1.75 -18.64 16.64
C LEU A 65 -1.90 -17.11 16.63
N LEU A 66 -1.61 -16.49 15.49
CA LEU A 66 -1.69 -15.03 15.34
C LEU A 66 -3.11 -14.49 15.54
N ARG A 67 -4.14 -15.30 15.25
CA ARG A 67 -5.54 -14.96 15.49
C ARG A 67 -5.95 -14.96 16.96
N LYS A 68 -5.18 -15.60 17.85
CA LYS A 68 -5.57 -15.71 19.26
C LYS A 68 -5.56 -14.34 19.95
N PRO A 69 -6.36 -14.16 21.01
CA PRO A 69 -6.37 -12.93 21.80
C PRO A 69 -4.99 -12.52 22.30
N GLU A 70 -4.11 -13.46 22.65
CA GLU A 70 -2.77 -13.17 23.16
C GLU A 70 -1.83 -12.56 22.10
N TYR A 71 -2.23 -12.54 20.82
CA TYR A 71 -1.43 -12.01 19.70
C TYR A 71 -2.13 -10.85 18.99
N PHE A 72 -2.58 -11.03 17.73
CA PHE A 72 -3.25 -9.97 16.99
C PHE A 72 -4.77 -9.94 17.24
N GLY A 73 -5.33 -10.98 17.85
CA GLY A 73 -6.76 -11.03 18.19
C GLY A 73 -7.19 -9.99 19.23
N GLN A 74 -6.30 -9.54 20.13
CA GLN A 74 -6.64 -8.52 21.14
C GLN A 74 -7.02 -7.17 20.54
N TYR A 75 -6.53 -6.84 19.35
CA TYR A 75 -6.70 -5.51 18.77
C TYR A 75 -8.01 -5.36 17.97
N GLY A 76 -8.66 -6.47 17.61
CA GLY A 76 -9.90 -6.42 16.87
C GLY A 76 -10.26 -7.72 16.15
N GLN A 77 -11.34 -7.66 15.38
CA GLN A 77 -11.85 -8.81 14.64
C GLN A 77 -11.11 -8.95 13.31
N ILE A 78 -10.29 -10.00 13.20
CA ILE A 78 -9.53 -10.30 11.99
C ILE A 78 -10.44 -10.94 10.93
N GLN A 79 -10.70 -10.23 9.83
CA GLN A 79 -11.44 -10.73 8.67
C GLN A 79 -10.60 -11.68 7.82
N LYS A 80 -9.33 -11.35 7.58
CA LYS A 80 -8.42 -12.16 6.77
C LYS A 80 -7.02 -12.12 7.36
N LEU A 81 -6.34 -13.26 7.38
CA LEU A 81 -4.94 -13.36 7.75
C LEU A 81 -4.23 -14.22 6.71
N ILE A 82 -3.11 -13.75 6.20
CA ILE A 82 -2.26 -14.50 5.28
C ILE A 82 -0.84 -14.48 5.83
N VAL A 83 -0.27 -15.65 6.09
CA VAL A 83 1.15 -15.78 6.43
C VAL A 83 1.95 -15.94 5.15
N ILE A 84 3.01 -15.15 5.03
CA ILE A 84 3.99 -15.22 3.96
C ILE A 84 5.24 -15.86 4.53
N GLN A 85 5.49 -17.08 4.08
CA GLN A 85 6.72 -17.77 4.42
C GLN A 85 7.81 -17.35 3.43
N SER A 86 8.82 -16.66 3.93
CA SER A 86 10.04 -16.38 3.20
C SER A 86 11.26 -16.89 3.97
N ASN A 87 12.06 -17.72 3.32
CA ASN A 87 13.39 -18.10 3.83
C ASN A 87 14.49 -17.14 3.33
N THR A 88 14.13 -16.00 2.74
CA THR A 88 15.10 -15.05 2.15
C THR A 88 15.81 -14.21 3.20
N PHE A 89 15.28 -14.13 4.42
CA PHE A 89 15.88 -13.38 5.52
C PHE A 89 16.87 -14.28 6.29
N ASN A 90 17.98 -13.71 6.74
CA ASN A 90 18.94 -14.37 7.64
C ASN A 90 19.07 -13.52 8.93
N PRO A 91 18.56 -13.98 10.09
CA PRO A 91 17.88 -15.26 10.30
C PRO A 91 16.50 -15.34 9.60
N PRO A 92 16.01 -16.56 9.29
CA PRO A 92 14.71 -16.75 8.64
C PRO A 92 13.59 -16.06 9.42
N SER A 93 12.85 -15.20 8.73
CA SER A 93 11.70 -14.52 9.29
C SER A 93 10.56 -14.49 8.28
N HIS A 94 9.35 -14.61 8.80
CA HIS A 94 8.14 -14.60 8.00
C HIS A 94 7.45 -13.25 8.11
N ALA A 95 6.50 -13.04 7.20
CA ALA A 95 5.63 -11.88 7.22
C ALA A 95 4.16 -12.29 7.27
N ALA A 96 3.27 -11.35 7.58
CA ALA A 96 1.84 -11.59 7.54
C ALA A 96 1.08 -10.34 7.07
N TYR A 97 0.05 -10.57 6.27
CA TYR A 97 -0.99 -9.59 5.99
C TYR A 97 -2.19 -9.88 6.88
N ILE A 98 -2.62 -8.88 7.66
CA ILE A 98 -3.77 -9.02 8.57
C ILE A 98 -4.78 -7.93 8.24
N THR A 99 -5.97 -8.32 7.82
CA THR A 99 -7.09 -7.43 7.53
C THR A 99 -8.07 -7.46 8.69
N TYR A 100 -8.23 -6.34 9.37
CA TYR A 100 -9.23 -6.15 10.42
C TYR A 100 -10.58 -5.73 9.86
N ARG A 101 -11.60 -5.72 10.71
CA ARG A 101 -12.94 -5.31 10.31
C ARG A 101 -13.05 -3.84 9.93
N ASN A 102 -12.29 -2.99 10.60
CA ASN A 102 -12.26 -1.55 10.38
C ASN A 102 -10.85 -0.99 10.60
N GLU A 103 -10.65 0.28 10.21
CA GLU A 103 -9.38 1.00 10.34
C GLU A 103 -8.97 1.26 11.81
N GLN A 104 -9.94 1.45 12.71
CA GLN A 104 -9.65 1.70 14.13
C GLN A 104 -8.97 0.51 14.79
N GLU A 105 -9.47 -0.70 14.55
CA GLU A 105 -8.88 -1.95 15.04
C GLU A 105 -7.44 -2.15 14.49
N ALA A 106 -7.23 -1.89 13.20
CA ALA A 106 -5.89 -1.94 12.59
C ALA A 106 -4.93 -0.90 13.20
N SER A 107 -5.44 0.31 13.47
CA SER A 107 -4.67 1.38 14.10
C SER A 107 -4.24 1.01 15.52
N MET A 108 -5.13 0.37 16.30
CA MET A 108 -4.78 -0.13 17.63
C MET A 108 -3.66 -1.16 17.58
N ALA A 109 -3.68 -2.09 16.62
CA ALA A 109 -2.63 -3.10 16.47
C ALA A 109 -1.25 -2.50 16.19
N ILE A 110 -1.19 -1.35 15.49
CA ILE A 110 0.06 -0.67 15.18
C ILE A 110 0.49 0.27 16.32
N LEU A 111 -0.45 1.04 16.88
CA LEU A 111 -0.15 2.12 17.82
C LEU A 111 0.06 1.65 19.26
N VAL A 112 -0.70 0.66 19.73
CA VAL A 112 -0.62 0.19 21.12
C VAL A 112 0.76 -0.44 21.40
N ASN A 113 1.31 -1.17 20.43
CA ASN A 113 2.64 -1.75 20.57
C ASN A 113 3.75 -0.67 20.63
N ILE A 114 3.59 0.45 19.90
CA ILE A 114 4.54 1.57 19.97
C ILE A 114 4.49 2.25 21.35
N LEU A 115 3.30 2.38 21.94
CA LEU A 115 3.14 2.96 23.27
C LEU A 115 3.74 2.06 24.37
N ASN A 116 3.54 0.73 24.31
CA ASN A 116 4.15 -0.18 25.29
C ASN A 116 5.70 -0.15 25.22
N GLN A 117 6.27 -0.09 24.01
CA GLN A 117 7.72 0.04 23.81
C GLN A 117 8.28 1.40 24.32
N LEU A 118 7.51 2.49 24.21
CA LEU A 118 7.92 3.81 24.67
C LEU A 118 7.78 4.01 26.18
N ILE A 119 6.81 3.34 26.81
CA ILE A 119 6.51 3.50 28.25
C ILE A 119 7.23 2.41 29.08
N GLY A 120 7.77 1.36 28.44
CA GLY A 120 8.56 0.33 29.12
C GLY A 120 7.74 -0.56 30.05
N LEU A 121 6.46 -0.76 29.74
CA LEU A 121 5.55 -1.68 30.44
C LEU A 121 5.47 -3.02 29.70
#